data_AF-A0AAV0RJ98-F1
#
_entry.id   AF-A0AAV0RJ98-F1
#
_cell.length_a   1.000
_cell.length_b   1.000
_cell.length_c   1.000
_cell.angle_alpha   90.00
_cell.angle_beta   90.00
_cell.angle_gamma   90.00
#
_symmetry.space_group_name_H-M   'P 1'
#
loop_
_entity.id
_entity.type
_entity.pdbx_description
1 polymer ?
#
loop_
_entity_poly.entity_id
_entity_poly.type
_entity_poly.pdbx_seq_one_letter_code
_entity_poly.pdbx_strand_id
1 'polypeptide(L)'
;MSETKNQWARDDPAFVVICSLLLAVATLAYCAAYDHSPSHAILVVLSVLLFHFLIAGVLLATSCWLYAFDVHCNSFFPMFVMLYVIHYFMSPLLVAHGFIPVLLSNLLFMVAASYYHYLNFLGYDVLPFLERTTFFLYPIGVVIVLSPILILSGFSPSRYFMNIYFSQRL
;
A
#
# COMPACT_ATOMS: atom_id res chain seq x y z
N MET A 1 16.14 38.47 -7.33
CA MET A 1 16.04 37.13 -7.93
C MET A 1 16.82 36.22 -6.99
N SER A 2 16.27 35.41 -6.09
CA SER A 2 14.95 34.83 -5.93
C SER A 2 14.85 34.35 -4.47
N GLU A 3 14.03 34.99 -3.64
CA GLU A 3 13.60 34.44 -2.35
C GLU A 3 12.48 33.42 -2.64
N THR A 4 12.85 32.24 -3.13
CA THR A 4 12.02 31.03 -3.07
C THR A 4 12.70 30.04 -2.14
N LYS A 5 12.99 30.51 -0.92
CA LYS A 5 13.62 29.71 0.13
C LYS A 5 12.49 29.24 1.05
N ASN A 6 12.22 27.93 1.01
CA ASN A 6 11.35 27.20 1.96
C ASN A 6 9.86 27.06 1.65
N GLN A 7 9.46 26.98 0.39
CA GLN A 7 8.13 26.49 0.03
C GLN A 7 8.19 24.99 -0.32
N TRP A 8 8.57 24.18 0.68
CA TRP A 8 8.57 22.71 0.56
C TRP A 8 7.20 22.11 0.87
N ALA A 9 6.33 22.89 1.52
CA ALA A 9 4.96 22.48 1.85
C ALA A 9 4.08 22.76 0.65
N ARG A 10 3.86 21.72 -0.14
CA ARG A 10 2.77 21.67 -1.09
C ARG A 10 1.87 20.51 -0.66
N ASP A 11 1.17 20.73 0.45
CA ASP A 11 0.06 19.86 0.84
C ASP A 11 -0.96 19.95 -0.31
N ASP A 12 -0.92 19.01 -1.25
CA ASP A 12 -1.80 18.98 -2.42
C ASP A 12 -3.02 18.12 -2.06
N PRO A 13 -4.11 18.69 -1.48
CA PRO A 13 -5.28 17.92 -1.06
C PRO A 13 -5.91 17.14 -2.22
N ALA A 14 -5.65 17.56 -3.46
CA ALA A 14 -6.07 16.86 -4.67
C ALA A 14 -5.52 15.42 -4.72
N PHE A 15 -4.27 15.18 -4.33
CA PHE A 15 -3.67 13.84 -4.42
C PHE A 15 -4.30 12.86 -3.43
N VAL A 16 -4.64 13.35 -2.23
CA VAL A 16 -5.36 12.62 -1.19
C VAL A 16 -6.76 12.24 -1.68
N VAL A 17 -7.47 13.20 -2.29
CA VAL A 17 -8.80 12.98 -2.86
C VAL A 17 -8.74 11.95 -3.99
N ILE A 18 -7.77 12.07 -4.90
CA ILE A 18 -7.57 11.13 -6.00
C ILE A 18 -7.28 9.72 -5.47
N CYS A 19 -6.34 9.57 -4.54
CA CYS A 19 -6.02 8.27 -3.94
C CYS A 19 -7.23 7.66 -3.23
N SER A 20 -7.99 8.47 -2.48
CA SER A 20 -9.21 8.02 -1.80
C SER A 20 -10.29 7.55 -2.78
N LEU A 21 -10.52 8.32 -3.86
CA LEU A 21 -11.49 7.95 -4.89
C LEU A 21 -11.06 6.67 -5.61
N LEU A 22 -9.80 6.55 -6.01
CA LEU A 22 -9.27 5.37 -6.68
C LEU A 22 -9.35 4.13 -5.78
N LEU A 23 -9.01 4.29 -4.50
CA LEU A 23 -9.08 3.23 -3.51
C LEU A 23 -10.53 2.80 -3.26
N ALA A 24 -11.47 3.74 -3.18
CA ALA A 24 -12.89 3.45 -3.07
C ALA A 24 -13.41 2.70 -4.31
N VAL A 25 -13.10 3.17 -5.51
CA VAL A 25 -13.52 2.53 -6.77
C VAL A 25 -12.94 1.12 -6.90
N ALA A 26 -11.64 0.93 -6.62
CA ALA A 26 -11.03 -0.40 -6.67
C ALA A 26 -11.65 -1.34 -5.64
N THR A 27 -11.87 -0.86 -4.42
CA THR A 27 -12.49 -1.66 -3.36
C THR A 27 -13.93 -2.04 -3.70
N LEU A 28 -14.71 -1.12 -4.28
CA LEU A 28 -16.04 -1.41 -4.79
C LEU A 28 -16.02 -2.46 -5.91
N ALA A 29 -15.00 -2.45 -6.78
CA ALA A 29 -14.82 -3.50 -7.79
C ALA A 29 -14.55 -4.87 -7.15
N TYR A 30 -13.72 -4.94 -6.10
CA TYR A 30 -13.54 -6.18 -5.33
C TYR A 30 -14.84 -6.65 -4.69
N CYS A 31 -15.61 -5.75 -4.06
CA CYS A 31 -16.90 -6.10 -3.49
C CYS A 31 -17.88 -6.59 -4.57
N ALA A 32 -17.92 -5.96 -5.74
CA ALA A 32 -18.77 -6.40 -6.84
C ALA A 32 -18.37 -7.78 -7.37
N ALA A 33 -17.09 -8.14 -7.32
CA ALA A 33 -16.59 -9.42 -7.81
C ALA A 33 -16.70 -10.56 -6.78
N TYR A 34 -16.53 -10.26 -5.50
CA TYR A 34 -16.30 -11.26 -4.45
C TYR A 34 -17.22 -11.17 -3.24
N ASP A 35 -18.01 -10.12 -3.11
CA ASP A 35 -18.96 -9.93 -2.02
C ASP A 35 -20.41 -10.15 -2.50
N HIS A 36 -21.28 -10.47 -1.56
CA HIS A 36 -22.70 -10.71 -1.78
C HIS A 36 -23.60 -9.72 -1.02
N SER A 37 -23.05 -8.94 -0.08
CA SER A 37 -23.82 -8.01 0.75
C SER A 37 -23.41 -6.55 0.53
N PRO A 38 -24.32 -5.65 0.12
CA PRO A 38 -23.99 -4.23 -0.07
C PRO A 38 -23.62 -3.53 1.26
N SER A 39 -24.15 -4.00 2.39
CA SER A 39 -23.79 -3.47 3.72
C SER A 39 -22.34 -3.82 4.07
N HIS A 40 -21.89 -5.03 3.71
CA HIS A 40 -20.51 -5.44 3.91
C HIS A 40 -19.56 -4.64 3.01
N ALA A 41 -19.95 -4.39 1.76
CA ALA A 41 -19.18 -3.55 0.84
C ALA A 41 -18.90 -2.15 1.40
N ILE A 42 -19.87 -1.49 2.04
CA ILE A 42 -19.67 -0.17 2.68
C ILE A 42 -18.64 -0.27 3.81
N LEU A 43 -18.73 -1.31 4.65
CA LEU A 43 -17.76 -1.53 5.74
C LEU A 43 -16.35 -1.77 5.21
N VAL A 44 -16.21 -2.57 4.15
CA VAL A 44 -14.91 -2.84 3.53
C VAL A 44 -14.31 -1.55 2.96
N VAL A 45 -15.08 -0.77 2.18
CA VAL A 45 -14.61 0.51 1.63
C VAL A 45 -14.19 1.46 2.73
N LEU A 46 -14.99 1.63 3.78
CA LEU A 46 -14.65 2.48 4.91
C LEU A 46 -13.41 1.98 5.64
N SER A 47 -13.28 0.66 5.87
CA SER A 47 -12.13 0.09 6.55
C SER A 47 -10.83 0.31 5.79
N VAL A 48 -10.85 0.14 4.46
CA VAL A 48 -9.66 0.32 3.61
C VAL A 48 -9.29 1.80 3.53
N LEU A 49 -10.25 2.70 3.33
CA LEU A 49 -9.99 4.15 3.33
C LEU A 49 -9.41 4.63 4.65
N LEU A 50 -10.03 4.25 5.77
CA LEU A 50 -9.63 4.72 7.10
C LEU A 50 -8.32 4.08 7.55
N PHE A 51 -8.21 2.75 7.52
CA PHE A 51 -7.05 2.06 8.11
C PHE A 51 -5.87 1.94 7.16
N HIS A 52 -6.08 1.62 5.87
CA HIS A 52 -4.96 1.37 4.95
C HIS A 52 -4.33 2.65 4.43
N PHE A 53 -5.11 3.73 4.32
CA PHE A 53 -4.65 4.99 3.75
C PHE A 53 -4.58 6.10 4.80
N LEU A 54 -5.71 6.51 5.38
CA LEU A 54 -5.74 7.73 6.21
C LEU A 54 -4.99 7.57 7.54
N ILE A 55 -5.29 6.55 8.34
CA ILE A 55 -4.64 6.33 9.64
C ILE A 55 -3.16 6.03 9.44
N ALA A 56 -2.79 5.19 8.48
CA ALA A 56 -1.40 4.89 8.16
C ALA A 56 -0.62 6.17 7.79
N GLY A 57 -1.20 7.02 6.93
CA GLY A 57 -0.61 8.31 6.57
C GLY A 57 -0.50 9.27 7.75
N VAL A 58 -1.54 9.41 8.57
CA VAL A 58 -1.55 10.31 9.75
C VAL A 58 -0.54 9.85 10.80
N LEU A 59 -0.39 8.55 11.03
CA LEU A 59 0.62 8.00 11.95
C LEU A 59 2.04 8.26 11.43
N LEU A 60 2.29 8.09 10.13
CA LEU A 60 3.56 8.45 9.50
C LEU A 60 3.84 9.95 9.66
N ALA A 61 2.82 10.79 9.47
CA ALA A 61 2.90 12.24 9.60
C ALA A 61 3.14 12.74 11.02
N THR A 62 2.55 12.08 12.00
CA THR A 62 2.74 12.42 13.41
C THR A 62 4.11 11.98 13.92
N SER A 63 4.61 10.84 13.46
CA SER A 63 5.89 10.25 13.91
C SER A 63 7.12 10.86 13.23
N CYS A 64 7.01 11.21 11.95
CA CYS A 64 8.11 11.78 11.19
C CYS A 64 7.94 13.30 11.11
N TRP A 65 7.03 13.83 10.28
CA TRP A 65 6.76 15.26 10.06
C TRP A 65 5.48 15.45 9.24
N LEU A 66 4.87 16.65 9.20
CA LEU A 66 3.70 16.94 8.33
C LEU A 66 3.94 16.58 6.84
N TYR A 67 5.15 16.82 6.32
CA TYR A 67 5.57 16.45 4.96
C TYR A 67 5.49 14.95 4.65
N ALA A 68 5.51 14.10 5.69
CA ALA A 68 5.38 12.67 5.53
C ALA A 68 4.05 12.26 4.92
N PHE A 69 2.99 13.05 5.10
CA PHE A 69 1.68 12.72 4.57
C PHE A 69 1.67 12.81 3.04
N ASP A 70 2.28 13.85 2.46
CA ASP A 70 2.42 13.99 1.01
C ASP A 70 3.30 12.89 0.42
N VAL A 71 4.42 12.60 1.08
CA VAL A 71 5.33 11.50 0.67
C VAL A 71 4.62 10.14 0.76
N HIS A 72 3.80 9.92 1.78
CA HIS A 72 2.94 8.74 1.91
C HIS A 72 1.96 8.65 0.74
N CYS A 73 1.25 9.74 0.42
CA CYS A 73 0.28 9.74 -0.68
C CYS A 73 0.96 9.45 -2.03
N ASN A 74 2.11 10.06 -2.29
CA ASN A 74 2.89 9.84 -3.52
C ASN A 74 3.41 8.40 -3.64
N SER A 75 3.94 7.84 -2.55
CA SER A 75 4.45 6.45 -2.53
C SER A 75 3.34 5.40 -2.50
N PHE A 76 2.16 5.75 -1.97
CA PHE A 76 0.98 4.88 -1.93
C PHE A 76 0.42 4.63 -3.31
N PHE A 77 0.45 5.61 -4.23
CA PHE A 77 -0.15 5.44 -5.56
C PHE A 77 0.41 4.26 -6.37
N PRO A 78 1.75 4.08 -6.51
CA PRO A 78 2.30 2.90 -7.17
C PRO A 78 2.01 1.59 -6.43
N MET A 79 2.01 1.62 -5.09
CA MET A 79 1.65 0.45 -4.28
C MET A 79 0.18 0.07 -4.48
N PHE A 80 -0.71 1.06 -4.60
CA PHE A 80 -2.12 0.88 -4.96
C PHE A 80 -2.27 0.20 -6.32
N VAL A 81 -1.53 0.66 -7.34
CA VAL A 81 -1.57 0.03 -8.66
C VAL A 81 -1.15 -1.45 -8.57
N MET A 82 -0.14 -1.79 -7.78
CA MET A 82 0.28 -3.19 -7.63
C MET A 82 -0.71 -4.04 -6.83
N LEU A 83 -1.13 -3.57 -5.65
CA LEU A 83 -1.88 -4.39 -4.68
C LEU A 83 -3.40 -4.31 -4.82
N TYR A 84 -3.92 -3.28 -5.49
CA TYR A 84 -5.37 -3.15 -5.72
C TYR A 84 -5.70 -3.38 -7.18
N VAL A 85 -4.95 -2.81 -8.14
CA VAL A 85 -5.29 -2.94 -9.58
C VAL A 85 -4.72 -4.24 -10.16
N ILE A 86 -3.41 -4.45 -10.14
CA ILE A 86 -2.77 -5.64 -10.72
C ILE A 86 -3.23 -6.90 -9.97
N HIS A 87 -3.23 -6.85 -8.63
CA HIS A 87 -3.74 -7.95 -7.82
C HIS A 87 -5.20 -8.31 -8.16
N TYR A 88 -6.06 -7.36 -8.51
CA TYR A 88 -7.47 -7.64 -8.85
C TYR A 88 -7.58 -8.46 -10.12
N PHE A 89 -6.80 -8.14 -11.15
CA PHE A 89 -6.80 -8.92 -12.38
C PHE A 89 -6.11 -10.28 -12.20
N MET A 90 -5.10 -10.35 -11.34
CA MET A 90 -4.35 -11.57 -11.08
C MET A 90 -4.97 -12.43 -9.96
N SER A 91 -5.98 -11.97 -9.24
CA SER A 91 -6.48 -12.64 -8.04
C SER A 91 -6.97 -14.07 -8.29
N PRO A 92 -7.64 -14.42 -9.42
CA PRO A 92 -8.02 -15.82 -9.65
C PRO A 92 -6.82 -16.77 -9.71
N LEU A 93 -5.66 -16.27 -10.19
CA LEU A 93 -4.41 -17.02 -10.25
C LEU A 93 -3.69 -17.01 -8.89
N LEU A 94 -3.61 -15.86 -8.21
CA LEU A 94 -2.84 -15.68 -6.97
C LEU A 94 -3.47 -16.38 -5.76
N VAL A 95 -4.78 -16.62 -5.82
CA VAL A 95 -5.58 -17.21 -4.75
C VAL A 95 -5.66 -18.74 -4.89
N ALA A 96 -5.28 -19.30 -6.05
CA ALA A 96 -5.27 -20.74 -6.30
C ALA A 96 -4.29 -21.50 -5.37
N HIS A 97 -4.51 -22.83 -5.25
CA HIS A 97 -3.62 -23.70 -4.48
C HIS A 97 -2.40 -24.13 -5.30
N GLY A 98 -1.25 -24.18 -4.66
CA GLY A 98 0.00 -24.64 -5.26
C GLY A 98 1.16 -23.70 -4.94
N PHE A 99 2.35 -24.09 -5.39
CA PHE A 99 3.57 -23.32 -5.16
C PHE A 99 3.63 -22.03 -5.99
N ILE A 100 3.19 -22.07 -7.26
CA ILE A 100 3.27 -20.92 -8.18
C ILE A 100 2.42 -19.72 -7.69
N PRO A 101 1.14 -19.89 -7.27
CA PRO A 101 0.37 -18.80 -6.68
C PRO A 101 0.99 -18.20 -5.42
N VAL A 102 1.53 -19.06 -4.55
CA VAL A 102 2.24 -18.63 -3.32
C VAL A 102 3.47 -17.79 -3.69
N LEU A 103 4.28 -18.25 -4.63
CA LEU A 103 5.46 -17.53 -5.11
C LEU A 103 5.07 -16.17 -5.69
N LEU A 104 4.13 -16.14 -6.64
CA LEU A 104 3.69 -14.91 -7.30
C LEU A 104 3.07 -13.92 -6.32
N SER A 105 2.26 -14.41 -5.37
CA SER A 105 1.67 -13.56 -4.32
C SER A 105 2.74 -12.92 -3.45
N ASN A 106 3.69 -13.70 -2.93
CA ASN A 106 4.77 -13.15 -2.11
C ASN A 106 5.66 -12.18 -2.90
N LEU A 107 5.98 -12.47 -4.16
CA LEU A 107 6.77 -11.57 -5.00
C LEU A 107 6.04 -10.25 -5.27
N LEU A 108 4.73 -10.29 -5.56
CA LEU A 108 3.93 -9.08 -5.77
C LEU A 108 3.92 -8.20 -4.52
N PHE A 109 3.68 -8.79 -3.34
CA PHE A 109 3.69 -8.06 -2.07
C PHE A 109 5.09 -7.56 -1.69
N MET A 110 6.13 -8.35 -1.95
CA MET A 110 7.53 -7.96 -1.73
C MET A 110 7.89 -6.74 -2.55
N VAL A 111 7.59 -6.76 -3.87
CA VAL A 111 7.89 -5.66 -4.78
C VAL A 111 7.08 -4.42 -4.42
N ALA A 112 5.77 -4.56 -4.15
CA ALA A 112 4.92 -3.44 -3.78
C ALA A 112 5.37 -2.75 -2.47
N ALA A 113 5.67 -3.54 -1.43
CA ALA A 113 6.16 -3.02 -0.15
C ALA A 113 7.54 -2.37 -0.31
N SER A 114 8.44 -3.01 -1.05
CA SER A 114 9.78 -2.46 -1.32
C SER A 114 9.70 -1.13 -2.08
N TYR A 115 8.82 -1.05 -3.07
CA TYR A 115 8.63 0.16 -3.87
C TYR A 115 8.03 1.31 -3.05
N TYR A 116 7.04 1.01 -2.20
CA TYR A 116 6.48 1.97 -1.26
C TYR A 116 7.57 2.57 -0.34
N HIS A 117 8.38 1.73 0.29
CA HIS A 117 9.45 2.19 1.19
C HIS A 117 10.58 2.91 0.45
N TYR A 118 10.91 2.49 -0.77
CA TYR A 118 11.91 3.15 -1.60
C TYR A 118 11.47 4.57 -2.01
N LEU A 119 10.21 4.74 -2.42
CA LEU A 119 9.68 6.06 -2.74
C LEU A 119 9.55 6.96 -1.50
N ASN A 120 9.23 6.39 -0.34
CA ASN A 120 9.29 7.15 0.91
C ASN A 120 10.71 7.66 1.14
N PHE A 121 11.72 6.78 1.07
CA PHE A 121 13.12 7.18 1.18
C PHE A 121 13.47 8.31 0.20
N LEU A 122 13.16 8.17 -1.09
CA LEU A 122 13.45 9.20 -2.09
C LEU A 122 12.72 10.53 -1.80
N GLY A 123 11.48 10.47 -1.32
CA GLY A 123 10.70 11.66 -0.97
C GLY A 123 11.23 12.39 0.27
N TYR A 124 11.83 11.68 1.23
CA TYR A 124 12.48 12.30 2.38
C TYR A 124 13.91 12.76 2.08
N ASP A 125 14.64 12.09 1.19
CA ASP A 125 16.04 12.40 0.85
C ASP A 125 16.21 13.76 0.18
N VAL A 126 15.17 14.24 -0.53
CA VAL A 126 15.16 15.57 -1.14
C VAL A 126 14.99 16.70 -0.11
N LEU A 127 14.65 16.40 1.15
CA LEU A 127 14.45 17.40 2.19
C LEU A 127 15.79 17.71 2.87
N PRO A 128 16.38 18.91 2.66
CA PRO A 128 17.75 19.22 3.08
C PRO A 128 17.92 19.33 4.61
N PHE A 129 16.83 19.27 5.37
CA PHE A 129 16.81 19.37 6.82
C PHE A 129 16.63 18.00 7.52
N LEU A 130 16.36 16.91 6.78
CA LEU A 130 16.38 15.56 7.34
C LEU A 130 17.79 14.98 7.23
N GLU A 131 18.39 14.68 8.37
CA GLU A 131 19.60 13.87 8.42
C GLU A 131 19.23 12.39 8.55
N ARG A 132 20.00 11.49 7.91
CA ARG A 132 19.87 10.03 8.03
C ARG A 132 18.50 9.47 7.57
N THR A 133 18.09 9.82 6.37
CA THR A 133 16.90 9.27 5.67
C THR A 133 17.00 7.76 5.38
N THR A 134 18.20 7.18 5.46
CA THR A 134 18.45 5.73 5.23
C THR A 134 17.63 4.80 6.12
N PHE A 135 17.11 5.28 7.27
CA PHE A 135 16.17 4.54 8.11
C PHE A 135 14.93 4.06 7.33
N PHE A 136 14.43 4.85 6.37
CA PHE A 136 13.27 4.49 5.55
C PHE A 136 13.50 3.29 4.62
N LEU A 137 14.76 2.88 4.40
CA LEU A 137 15.12 1.69 3.62
C LEU A 137 15.13 0.40 4.44
N TYR A 138 15.21 0.46 5.78
CA TYR A 138 15.29 -0.74 6.62
C TYR A 138 14.12 -1.71 6.46
N PRO A 139 12.86 -1.25 6.29
CA PRO A 139 11.75 -2.14 5.98
C PRO A 139 11.95 -2.98 4.71
N ILE A 140 12.67 -2.46 3.69
CA ILE A 140 12.97 -3.21 2.47
C ILE A 140 13.82 -4.43 2.79
N GLY A 141 14.86 -4.26 3.62
CA GLY A 141 15.70 -5.36 4.08
C GLY A 141 14.90 -6.43 4.83
N VAL A 142 13.97 -6.00 5.69
CA VAL A 142 13.06 -6.90 6.41
C VAL A 142 12.18 -7.68 5.43
N VAL A 143 11.56 -7.01 4.46
CA VAL A 143 10.69 -7.66 3.47
C VAL A 143 11.48 -8.66 2.64
N ILE A 144 12.68 -8.33 2.16
CA ILE A 144 13.55 -9.24 1.37
C ILE A 144 13.90 -10.50 2.16
N VAL A 145 14.15 -10.39 3.47
CA VAL A 145 14.46 -11.54 4.32
C VAL A 145 13.21 -12.36 4.67
N LEU A 146 12.07 -11.71 4.91
CA LEU A 146 10.83 -12.38 5.27
C LEU A 146 10.18 -13.10 4.09
N SER A 147 10.23 -12.54 2.88
CA SER A 147 9.60 -13.13 1.69
C SER A 147 9.99 -14.58 1.40
N PRO A 148 11.28 -15.01 1.41
CA PRO A 148 11.62 -16.41 1.23
C PRO A 148 11.09 -17.29 2.36
N ILE A 149 11.03 -16.80 3.59
CA ILE A 149 10.46 -17.55 4.73
C ILE A 149 8.97 -17.80 4.50
N LEU A 150 8.22 -16.79 4.07
CA LEU A 150 6.79 -16.90 3.77
C LEU A 150 6.51 -17.84 2.58
N ILE A 151 7.37 -17.80 1.56
CA ILE A 151 7.28 -18.72 0.41
C ILE A 151 7.51 -20.17 0.86
N LEU A 152 8.56 -20.41 1.64
CA LEU A 152 8.90 -21.75 2.14
C LEU A 152 7.86 -22.29 3.12
N SER A 153 7.21 -21.42 3.92
CA SER A 153 6.11 -21.80 4.81
C SER A 153 4.79 -22.04 4.07
N GLY A 154 4.72 -21.79 2.75
CA GLY A 154 3.51 -21.91 1.96
C GLY A 154 2.47 -20.80 2.21
N PHE A 155 2.84 -19.74 2.93
CA PHE A 155 1.94 -18.63 3.25
C PHE A 155 1.72 -17.75 2.01
N SER A 156 0.47 -17.46 1.67
CA SER A 156 0.12 -16.55 0.57
C SER A 156 -0.56 -15.30 1.14
N PRO A 157 0.09 -14.12 1.07
CA PRO A 157 -0.53 -12.86 1.48
C PRO A 157 -1.85 -12.60 0.76
N SER A 158 -1.94 -12.89 -0.53
CA SER A 158 -3.17 -12.72 -1.33
C SER A 158 -4.34 -13.50 -0.74
N ARG A 159 -4.14 -14.77 -0.37
CA ARG A 159 -5.18 -15.58 0.28
C ARG A 159 -5.56 -15.03 1.65
N TYR A 160 -4.57 -14.59 2.43
CA TYR A 160 -4.81 -13.99 3.74
C TYR A 160 -5.66 -12.72 3.64
N PHE A 161 -5.32 -11.80 2.73
CA PHE A 161 -6.09 -10.58 2.49
C PHE A 161 -7.52 -10.88 2.01
N MET A 162 -7.67 -11.77 1.01
CA MET A 162 -9.00 -12.13 0.50
C MET A 162 -9.87 -12.79 1.57
N ASN A 163 -9.28 -13.61 2.45
CA ASN A 163 -10.03 -14.26 3.53
C ASN A 163 -10.46 -13.27 4.62
N ILE A 164 -9.62 -12.28 4.96
CA ILE A 164 -10.00 -11.22 5.92
C ILE A 164 -11.20 -10.42 5.43
N TYR A 165 -11.18 -9.99 4.16
CA TYR A 165 -12.20 -9.07 3.64
C TYR A 165 -13.44 -9.76 3.09
N PHE A 166 -13.28 -10.90 2.42
CA PHE A 166 -14.39 -11.55 1.72
C PHE A 166 -14.71 -12.94 2.25
N SER A 167 -14.05 -13.38 3.33
CA SER A 167 -14.29 -14.67 4.00
C SER A 167 -14.39 -15.83 3.01
N GLN A 168 -13.58 -15.79 1.95
CA GLN A 168 -13.51 -16.86 0.99
C GLN A 168 -12.89 -18.08 1.69
N ARG A 169 -13.75 -19.03 2.06
CA ARG A 169 -13.31 -20.37 2.44
C ARG A 169 -12.76 -21.05 1.19
N LEU A 170 -11.47 -20.84 0.93
CA LEU A 170 -10.68 -21.62 -0.01
C LEU A 170 -9.87 -22.65 0.77
#